data_AF-A0A954K5I7-F1
#
_entry.id   AF-A0A954K5I7-F1
#
_cell.length_a   1.000
_cell.length_b   1.000
_cell.length_c   1.000
_cell.angle_alpha   90.00
_cell.angle_beta   90.00
_cell.angle_gamma   90.00
#
_symmetry.space_group_name_H-M   'P 1'
#
loop_
_entity.id
_entity.type
_entity.pdbx_description
1 polymer ?
#
loop_
_entity_poly.entity_id
_entity_poly.type
_entity_poly.pdbx_seq_one_letter_code
_entity_poly.pdbx_strand_id
1 'polypeptide(L)'
;MAEKSLPILTTAADQTDLDQGLYPARWWHTAGEKIVCDLCPRACALSENDRGFCFVRQNIGGKMALTTFGRSTGFCVDPIEKKPLNHFYPGSSVLSFGTAGCNLGCKFCQNWDISKSREIERLSARALPDEITEVAAQLGCQSVAFTYNDPIIWSEYAIETSKACHARGIKTVAVTAGYITEQARADFFEHIDAANIDLKAFTEEFYYRVTLSHLQPVLDTLKWLKQETDVWFEITNLVIPQANDHDSEFQQMCDWILNEIGPDVPLHFSAFHPDFRMLDRGGTPPETLVRAREIALAAGLKYVYTGNVNDVARQSTYCPECRQTLIERNWYQLGKYALRGNRCGYCNTEIAGHFSDKPGNWGQKRLPVDIQAILKNSAASQSRHNDPQKGPSPMQTNPPSQVMELSTDQEQALLQQAAAIVAGTITRSRPQEVALGSLQDQSVNGAFVSLKRQGQLRSCCGSFGQPLPLGQALHQAAVRAAKDDPRFPPISPSELAHLDLEVWLLSGLEAVPQQGADRVEAVTVGQHGLQIRVDGRSGLLLPGVPVDHGWNAEEFLNQTCIKAGLPPTAWKDPGTTLLRFEGI
;
A
#
# COMPACT_ATOMS: atom_id res chain seq x y z
N MET A 1 -36.83 -26.89 9.26
CA MET A 1 -35.91 -27.78 8.51
C MET A 1 -34.57 -27.68 9.23
N ALA A 2 -34.02 -28.81 9.66
CA ALA A 2 -32.95 -28.83 10.67
C ALA A 2 -31.66 -28.16 10.18
N GLU A 3 -31.22 -27.10 10.87
CA GLU A 3 -29.87 -26.54 10.80
C GLU A 3 -28.87 -27.63 11.18
N LYS A 4 -28.13 -28.15 10.18
CA LYS A 4 -26.92 -28.92 10.43
C LYS A 4 -25.77 -27.94 10.54
N SER A 5 -25.59 -27.33 11.72
CA SER A 5 -24.32 -26.70 12.06
C SER A 5 -23.24 -27.78 12.00
N LEU A 6 -22.32 -27.69 11.04
CA LEU A 6 -21.15 -28.57 10.98
C LEU A 6 -20.29 -28.32 12.23
N PRO A 7 -19.77 -29.36 12.89
CA PRO A 7 -18.98 -29.19 14.10
C PRO A 7 -17.67 -28.45 13.78
N ILE A 8 -17.52 -27.25 14.34
CA ILE A 8 -16.26 -26.49 14.29
C ILE A 8 -15.23 -27.29 15.10
N LEU A 9 -14.26 -27.89 14.41
CA LEU A 9 -13.16 -28.63 15.06
C LEU A 9 -12.17 -27.62 15.66
N THR A 10 -12.31 -27.31 16.95
CA THR A 10 -11.34 -26.53 17.73
C THR A 10 -10.28 -27.46 18.32
N THR A 11 -9.32 -27.93 17.53
CA THR A 11 -8.09 -28.52 18.08
C THR A 11 -7.05 -27.41 18.22
N ALA A 12 -6.48 -27.22 19.41
CA ALA A 12 -5.33 -26.34 19.60
C ALA A 12 -4.19 -26.78 18.67
N ALA A 13 -3.60 -25.83 17.95
CA ALA A 13 -2.47 -26.10 17.05
C ALA A 13 -1.22 -26.46 17.88
N ASP A 14 -0.44 -27.43 17.40
CA ASP A 14 0.87 -27.72 17.98
C ASP A 14 1.84 -26.55 17.72
N GLN A 15 2.73 -26.24 18.66
CA GLN A 15 3.71 -25.16 18.54
C GLN A 15 4.61 -25.36 17.31
N THR A 16 4.96 -26.62 17.01
CA THR A 16 5.76 -27.01 15.84
C THR A 16 5.05 -26.71 14.51
N ASP A 17 3.72 -26.84 14.47
CA ASP A 17 2.90 -26.54 13.30
C ASP A 17 2.76 -25.01 13.13
N LEU A 18 2.58 -24.28 14.22
CA LEU A 18 2.53 -22.82 14.22
C LEU A 18 3.82 -22.19 13.71
N ASP A 19 4.98 -22.75 14.08
CA ASP A 19 6.29 -22.29 13.60
C ASP A 19 6.45 -22.50 12.08
N GLN A 20 5.76 -23.51 11.52
CA GLN A 20 5.65 -23.77 10.08
C GLN A 20 4.48 -23.02 9.42
N GLY A 21 3.77 -22.17 10.16
CA GLY A 21 2.61 -21.42 9.69
C GLY A 21 1.39 -22.27 9.33
N LEU A 22 1.34 -23.51 9.84
CA LEU A 22 0.22 -24.43 9.70
C LEU A 22 -0.77 -24.21 10.84
N TYR A 23 -2.05 -24.11 10.50
CA TYR A 23 -3.12 -23.95 11.47
C TYR A 23 -4.35 -24.77 11.04
N PRO A 24 -5.02 -25.50 11.95
CA PRO A 24 -6.24 -26.24 11.63
C PRO A 24 -7.33 -25.31 11.08
N ALA A 25 -7.77 -25.55 9.85
CA ALA A 25 -8.82 -24.74 9.24
C ALA A 25 -10.21 -25.18 9.70
N ARG A 26 -11.12 -24.20 9.86
CA ARG A 26 -12.44 -24.40 10.48
C ARG A 26 -13.53 -24.87 9.51
N TRP A 27 -13.57 -24.31 8.30
CA TRP A 27 -14.70 -24.52 7.37
C TRP A 27 -14.35 -25.52 6.28
N TRP A 28 -14.68 -26.79 6.54
CA TRP A 28 -14.61 -27.86 5.56
C TRP A 28 -15.40 -29.09 6.01
N HIS A 29 -15.71 -29.98 5.07
CA HIS A 29 -16.28 -31.30 5.34
C HIS A 29 -15.62 -32.38 4.48
N THR A 30 -15.79 -33.64 4.87
CA THR A 30 -15.37 -34.80 4.07
C THR A 30 -16.42 -35.17 3.03
N ALA A 31 -16.01 -35.42 1.80
CA ALA A 31 -16.85 -35.90 0.71
C ALA A 31 -16.14 -37.06 -0.02
N GLY A 32 -16.46 -38.29 0.37
CA GLY A 32 -15.75 -39.48 -0.10
C GLY A 32 -14.30 -39.49 0.38
N GLU A 33 -13.36 -39.65 -0.54
CA GLU A 33 -11.90 -39.64 -0.27
C GLU A 33 -11.29 -38.22 -0.28
N LYS A 34 -12.11 -37.19 -0.50
CA LYS A 34 -11.68 -35.79 -0.56
C LYS A 34 -12.23 -34.99 0.61
N ILE A 35 -11.62 -33.84 0.86
CA ILE A 35 -12.21 -32.78 1.68
C ILE A 35 -12.72 -31.66 0.78
N VAL A 36 -13.77 -30.96 1.20
CA VAL A 36 -14.34 -29.81 0.49
C VAL A 36 -14.21 -28.58 1.35
N CYS A 37 -13.61 -27.51 0.80
CA CYS A 37 -13.46 -26.24 1.49
C CYS A 37 -14.77 -25.45 1.48
N ASP A 38 -15.25 -25.08 2.67
CA ASP A 38 -16.57 -24.48 2.89
C ASP A 38 -16.52 -22.97 3.17
N LEU A 39 -15.31 -22.40 3.22
CA LEU A 39 -15.04 -21.01 3.58
C LEU A 39 -15.55 -19.99 2.56
N CYS A 40 -15.37 -20.26 1.28
CA CYS A 40 -15.75 -19.35 0.21
C CYS A 40 -16.52 -20.09 -0.88
N PRO A 41 -17.30 -19.39 -1.73
CA PRO A 41 -18.18 -20.02 -2.72
C PRO A 41 -17.49 -20.90 -3.78
N ARG A 42 -16.17 -21.05 -3.73
CA ARG A 42 -15.43 -21.94 -4.64
C ARG A 42 -15.58 -23.42 -4.37
N ALA A 43 -15.96 -23.81 -3.15
CA ALA A 43 -16.19 -25.21 -2.77
C ALA A 43 -15.08 -26.17 -3.25
N CYS A 44 -13.81 -25.79 -3.05
CA CYS A 44 -12.69 -26.56 -3.61
C CYS A 44 -12.66 -27.99 -3.03
N ALA A 45 -12.80 -29.00 -3.88
CA ALA A 45 -12.67 -30.41 -3.52
C ALA A 45 -11.20 -30.86 -3.66
N LEU A 46 -10.56 -31.19 -2.54
CA LEU A 46 -9.13 -31.43 -2.40
C LEU A 46 -8.85 -32.88 -2.01
N SER A 47 -8.02 -33.55 -2.79
CA SER A 47 -7.40 -34.84 -2.42
C SER A 47 -6.25 -34.58 -1.45
N GLU A 48 -5.64 -35.63 -0.90
CA GLU A 48 -4.49 -35.50 -0.01
C GLU A 48 -3.37 -34.64 -0.64
N ASN A 49 -2.82 -33.69 0.11
CA ASN A 49 -1.84 -32.69 -0.32
C ASN A 49 -2.29 -31.64 -1.34
N ASP A 50 -3.52 -31.72 -1.88
CA ASP A 50 -4.04 -30.70 -2.79
C ASP A 50 -4.22 -29.35 -2.07
N ARG A 51 -4.03 -28.26 -2.82
CA ARG A 51 -4.28 -26.89 -2.38
C ARG A 51 -5.52 -26.32 -3.07
N GLY A 52 -6.33 -25.57 -2.32
CA GLY A 52 -7.42 -24.79 -2.87
C GLY A 52 -6.93 -23.73 -3.86
N PHE A 53 -7.86 -23.13 -4.60
CA PHE A 53 -7.52 -22.09 -5.59
C PHE A 53 -6.67 -20.97 -4.97
N CYS A 54 -6.97 -20.58 -3.74
CA CYS A 54 -6.27 -19.52 -3.03
C CYS A 54 -4.83 -19.88 -2.64
N PHE A 55 -4.40 -21.12 -2.88
CA PHE A 55 -3.10 -21.70 -2.56
C PHE A 55 -2.77 -21.84 -1.06
N VAL A 56 -3.47 -21.13 -0.17
CA VAL A 56 -3.15 -21.13 1.27
C VAL A 56 -3.92 -22.17 2.09
N ARG A 57 -4.98 -22.75 1.52
CA ARG A 57 -5.78 -23.84 2.11
C ARG A 57 -5.31 -25.16 1.52
N GLN A 58 -4.85 -26.09 2.35
CA GLN A 58 -4.28 -27.37 1.91
C GLN A 58 -4.91 -28.54 2.66
N ASN A 59 -5.14 -29.67 1.98
CA ASN A 59 -5.47 -30.93 2.64
C ASN A 59 -4.18 -31.60 3.15
N ILE A 60 -4.05 -31.79 4.46
CA ILE A 60 -2.92 -32.48 5.09
C ILE A 60 -3.49 -33.54 6.04
N GLY A 61 -3.21 -34.81 5.79
CA GLY A 61 -3.69 -35.93 6.60
C GLY A 61 -5.21 -36.03 6.63
N GLY A 62 -5.88 -35.76 5.50
CA GLY A 62 -7.34 -35.75 5.40
C GLY A 62 -8.03 -34.60 6.16
N LYS A 63 -7.29 -33.55 6.53
CA LYS A 63 -7.80 -32.36 7.23
C LYS A 63 -7.39 -31.09 6.52
N MET A 64 -8.27 -30.10 6.52
CA MET A 64 -7.93 -28.78 5.99
C MET A 64 -6.99 -28.04 6.93
N ALA A 65 -5.91 -27.49 6.38
CA ALA A 65 -4.98 -26.61 7.06
C ALA A 65 -4.87 -25.25 6.33
N LEU A 66 -4.75 -24.18 7.11
CA LEU A 66 -4.27 -22.88 6.66
C LEU A 66 -2.74 -22.88 6.74
N THR A 67 -2.07 -22.47 5.66
CA THR A 67 -0.58 -22.54 5.53
C THR A 67 0.13 -21.19 5.66
N THR A 68 -0.63 -20.15 6.01
CA THR A 68 -0.16 -18.76 6.18
C THR A 68 -0.41 -18.19 7.58
N PHE A 69 -0.79 -19.02 8.55
CA PHE A 69 -1.03 -18.51 9.89
C PHE A 69 0.27 -17.95 10.48
N GLY A 70 0.21 -16.77 11.09
CA GLY A 70 1.41 -16.13 11.66
C GLY A 70 2.44 -15.67 10.63
N ARG A 71 2.07 -15.55 9.35
CA ARG A 71 2.95 -15.16 8.24
C ARG A 71 2.33 -14.01 7.45
N SER A 72 3.11 -12.98 7.15
CA SER A 72 2.65 -11.83 6.37
C SER A 72 3.63 -11.38 5.30
N THR A 73 3.11 -10.92 4.17
CA THR A 73 3.89 -10.41 3.02
C THR A 73 4.44 -8.99 3.23
N GLY A 74 4.10 -8.34 4.35
CA GLY A 74 4.64 -7.03 4.70
C GLY A 74 3.71 -6.24 5.62
N PHE A 75 4.25 -5.19 6.22
CA PHE A 75 3.53 -4.32 7.13
C PHE A 75 3.74 -2.85 6.77
N CYS A 76 2.69 -2.06 6.91
CA CYS A 76 2.77 -0.63 6.71
C CYS A 76 1.72 0.09 7.55
N VAL A 77 2.11 1.14 8.28
CA VAL A 77 1.15 2.10 8.82
C VAL A 77 0.78 3.08 7.72
N ASP A 78 -0.52 3.19 7.46
CA ASP A 78 -1.14 4.03 6.44
C ASP A 78 -2.27 4.87 7.08
N PRO A 79 -2.75 5.93 6.41
CA PRO A 79 -4.01 6.59 6.78
C PRO A 79 -5.20 5.65 6.55
N ILE A 80 -6.24 5.78 7.37
CA ILE A 80 -7.47 4.99 7.23
C ILE A 80 -8.18 5.22 5.89
N GLU A 81 -8.03 6.41 5.31
CA GLU A 81 -8.56 6.77 3.98
C GLU A 81 -8.00 5.86 2.87
N LYS A 82 -6.82 5.26 3.07
CA LYS A 82 -6.25 4.29 2.12
C LYS A 82 -6.92 2.91 2.19
N LYS A 83 -7.75 2.66 3.21
CA LYS A 83 -8.61 1.47 3.34
C LYS A 83 -10.06 1.81 2.91
N PRO A 84 -10.22 2.59 1.83
CA PRO A 84 -11.36 3.43 1.48
C PRO A 84 -12.49 3.48 2.53
N LEU A 85 -12.15 4.02 3.71
CA LEU A 85 -13.03 4.17 4.85
C LEU A 85 -13.07 5.65 5.25
N ASN A 86 -13.91 6.42 4.57
CA ASN A 86 -14.03 7.87 4.80
C ASN A 86 -14.88 8.20 6.03
N HIS A 87 -15.64 7.24 6.55
CA HIS A 87 -16.60 7.42 7.64
C HIS A 87 -16.26 6.53 8.83
N PHE A 88 -14.99 6.12 8.96
CA PHE A 88 -14.48 5.36 10.09
C PHE A 88 -13.18 5.98 10.62
N TYR A 89 -13.31 6.79 11.67
CA TYR A 89 -12.23 7.54 12.32
C TYR A 89 -11.29 8.30 11.37
N PRO A 90 -11.81 9.25 10.56
CA PRO A 90 -11.00 9.93 9.53
C PRO A 90 -9.71 10.57 10.08
N GLY A 91 -8.61 10.37 9.35
CA GLY A 91 -7.27 10.86 9.66
C GLY A 91 -6.49 9.98 10.65
N SER A 92 -7.07 8.88 11.13
CA SER A 92 -6.39 7.94 12.02
C SER A 92 -5.36 7.09 11.26
N SER A 93 -4.40 6.55 12.02
CA SER A 93 -3.42 5.59 11.53
C SER A 93 -3.93 4.15 11.63
N VAL A 94 -3.62 3.34 10.62
CA VAL A 94 -3.96 1.92 10.55
C VAL A 94 -2.74 1.07 10.20
N LEU A 95 -2.38 0.09 11.03
CA LEU A 95 -1.34 -0.89 10.70
C LEU A 95 -1.92 -1.92 9.73
N SER A 96 -1.40 -1.94 8.51
CA SER A 96 -1.93 -2.76 7.42
C SER A 96 -1.03 -3.96 7.16
N PHE A 97 -1.63 -5.12 6.93
CA PHE A 97 -0.91 -6.31 6.49
C PHE A 97 -1.80 -7.28 5.69
N GLY A 98 -1.16 -8.21 5.00
CA GLY A 98 -1.81 -9.28 4.25
C GLY A 98 -0.95 -10.54 4.16
N THR A 99 -1.49 -11.56 3.50
CA THR A 99 -0.76 -12.81 3.22
C THR A 99 -0.57 -12.99 1.70
N ALA A 100 -0.02 -14.13 1.29
CA ALA A 100 -0.09 -14.56 -0.10
C ALA A 100 -1.46 -15.19 -0.44
N GLY A 101 -1.78 -15.28 -1.73
CA GLY A 101 -2.98 -15.95 -2.26
C GLY A 101 -4.23 -15.06 -2.33
N CYS A 102 -5.28 -15.52 -3.01
CA CYS A 102 -6.59 -14.84 -3.09
C CYS A 102 -7.71 -15.82 -3.53
N ASN A 103 -8.94 -15.65 -3.05
CA ASN A 103 -10.13 -16.38 -3.50
C ASN A 103 -10.81 -15.76 -4.74
N LEU A 104 -10.19 -14.78 -5.40
CA LEU A 104 -10.58 -14.27 -6.71
C LEU A 104 -9.43 -14.42 -7.73
N GLY A 105 -9.76 -14.39 -9.01
CA GLY A 105 -8.89 -14.49 -10.17
C GLY A 105 -8.78 -13.21 -11.00
N CYS A 106 -8.95 -12.03 -10.38
CA CYS A 106 -9.00 -10.72 -11.06
C CYS A 106 -7.85 -10.52 -12.06
N LYS A 107 -8.19 -10.26 -13.33
CA LYS A 107 -7.22 -9.93 -14.40
C LYS A 107 -6.55 -8.57 -14.22
N PHE A 108 -7.15 -7.68 -13.44
CA PHE A 108 -6.68 -6.32 -13.13
C PHE A 108 -6.01 -6.20 -11.74
N CYS A 109 -5.61 -7.32 -11.13
CA CYS A 109 -5.12 -7.33 -9.75
C CYS A 109 -3.87 -6.44 -9.58
N GLN A 110 -3.96 -5.41 -8.74
CA GLN A 110 -2.85 -4.47 -8.47
C GLN A 110 -1.74 -5.12 -7.63
N ASN A 111 -2.11 -5.95 -6.65
CA ASN A 111 -1.17 -6.71 -5.81
C ASN A 111 -1.04 -8.17 -6.32
N TRP A 112 -0.88 -8.35 -7.63
CA TRP A 112 -0.88 -9.69 -8.26
C TRP A 112 0.32 -10.53 -7.86
N ASP A 113 1.46 -9.90 -7.58
CA ASP A 113 2.71 -10.50 -7.14
C ASP A 113 2.54 -11.29 -5.83
N ILE A 114 1.75 -10.77 -4.89
CA ILE A 114 1.39 -11.50 -3.65
C ILE A 114 0.16 -12.39 -3.83
N SER A 115 -0.85 -11.93 -4.59
CA SER A 115 -2.17 -12.58 -4.65
C SER A 115 -2.20 -13.80 -5.56
N LYS A 116 -1.23 -13.93 -6.49
CA LYS A 116 -1.11 -15.04 -7.45
C LYS A 116 0.13 -15.90 -7.20
N SER A 117 0.91 -15.61 -6.17
CA SER A 117 2.09 -16.40 -5.83
C SER A 117 1.75 -17.65 -5.03
N ARG A 118 2.45 -18.75 -5.34
CA ARG A 118 2.46 -19.99 -4.57
C ARG A 118 3.64 -20.04 -3.59
N GLU A 119 4.55 -19.08 -3.65
CA GLU A 119 5.77 -19.02 -2.83
C GLU A 119 5.52 -18.34 -1.47
N ILE A 120 4.61 -18.93 -0.68
CA ILE A 120 4.18 -18.39 0.62
C ILE A 120 5.35 -18.18 1.59
N GLU A 121 6.25 -19.16 1.71
CA GLU A 121 7.37 -19.11 2.67
C GLU A 121 8.45 -18.10 2.28
N ARG A 122 8.68 -17.88 0.99
CA ARG A 122 9.74 -17.00 0.52
C ARG A 122 9.36 -15.52 0.61
N LEU A 123 8.06 -15.23 0.61
CA LEU A 123 7.51 -13.88 0.54
C LEU A 123 7.01 -13.35 1.89
N SER A 124 7.04 -14.17 2.96
CA SER A 124 6.38 -13.82 4.21
C SER A 124 7.34 -13.76 5.41
N ALA A 125 7.22 -12.71 6.22
CA ALA A 125 7.84 -12.62 7.53
C ALA A 125 6.94 -13.24 8.61
N ARG A 126 7.53 -13.82 9.65
CA ARG A 126 6.81 -14.28 10.85
C ARG A 126 6.23 -13.08 11.59
N ALA A 127 4.96 -13.15 11.94
CA ALA A 127 4.25 -12.17 12.75
C ALA A 127 3.05 -12.87 13.40
N LEU A 128 3.07 -13.11 14.69
CA LEU A 128 1.92 -13.70 15.39
C LEU A 128 0.85 -12.64 15.73
N PRO A 129 -0.41 -13.04 15.99
CA PRO A 129 -1.47 -12.14 16.43
C PRO A 129 -1.04 -11.14 17.52
N ASP A 130 -0.49 -11.63 18.63
CA ASP A 130 -0.03 -10.78 19.75
C ASP A 130 1.13 -9.86 19.38
N GLU A 131 2.02 -10.30 18.49
CA GLU A 131 3.15 -9.51 18.01
C GLU A 131 2.69 -8.33 17.16
N ILE A 132 1.72 -8.56 16.28
CA ILE A 132 1.11 -7.51 15.46
C ILE A 132 0.41 -6.49 16.35
N THR A 133 -0.40 -6.97 17.28
CA THR A 133 -1.14 -6.11 18.20
C THR A 133 -0.20 -5.30 19.09
N GLU A 134 0.86 -5.90 19.60
CA GLU A 134 1.87 -5.21 20.41
C GLU A 134 2.56 -4.10 19.61
N VAL A 135 2.99 -4.39 18.38
CA VAL A 135 3.59 -3.37 17.51
C VAL A 135 2.60 -2.27 17.15
N ALA A 136 1.35 -2.61 16.85
CA ALA A 136 0.30 -1.62 16.59
C ALA A 136 0.11 -0.68 17.80
N ALA A 137 0.11 -1.21 19.02
CA ALA A 137 0.03 -0.42 20.25
C ALA A 137 1.25 0.49 20.41
N GLN A 138 2.46 -0.03 20.22
CA GLN A 138 3.71 0.75 20.33
C GLN A 138 3.78 1.89 19.31
N LEU A 139 3.23 1.69 18.11
CA LEU A 139 3.16 2.71 17.06
C LEU A 139 1.98 3.68 17.22
N GLY A 140 1.13 3.49 18.24
CA GLY A 140 -0.05 4.33 18.47
C GLY A 140 -1.12 4.16 17.40
N CYS A 141 -1.18 3.01 16.72
CA CYS A 141 -2.19 2.74 15.72
C CYS A 141 -3.57 2.60 16.35
N GLN A 142 -4.57 3.30 15.81
CA GLN A 142 -5.95 3.18 16.26
C GLN A 142 -6.60 1.87 15.78
N SER A 143 -6.14 1.36 14.63
CA SER A 143 -6.64 0.12 14.07
C SER A 143 -5.56 -0.72 13.38
N VAL A 144 -5.91 -1.98 13.14
CA VAL A 144 -5.18 -2.94 12.30
C VAL A 144 -6.07 -3.31 11.11
N ALA A 145 -5.52 -3.28 9.89
CA ALA A 145 -6.22 -3.66 8.67
C ALA A 145 -5.69 -4.94 8.04
N PHE A 146 -6.61 -5.85 7.77
CA PHE A 146 -6.44 -7.06 6.99
C PHE A 146 -6.68 -6.75 5.51
N THR A 147 -5.64 -6.74 4.68
CA THR A 147 -5.67 -6.16 3.32
C THR A 147 -4.61 -6.76 2.39
N TYR A 148 -4.24 -6.03 1.33
CA TYR A 148 -3.32 -6.36 0.23
C TYR A 148 -3.81 -7.46 -0.70
N ASN A 149 -4.32 -8.56 -0.15
CA ASN A 149 -5.05 -9.60 -0.85
C ASN A 149 -6.51 -9.66 -0.37
N ASP A 150 -7.06 -10.85 -0.11
CA ASP A 150 -8.38 -10.99 0.51
C ASP A 150 -8.26 -11.71 1.87
N PRO A 151 -8.69 -11.09 2.99
CA PRO A 151 -8.57 -11.69 4.31
C PRO A 151 -9.45 -12.90 4.57
N ILE A 152 -10.48 -13.13 3.75
CA ILE A 152 -11.36 -14.29 3.90
C ILE A 152 -10.54 -15.58 3.82
N ILE A 153 -9.58 -15.69 2.90
CA ILE A 153 -8.85 -16.97 2.70
C ILE A 153 -7.99 -17.37 3.89
N TRP A 154 -7.67 -16.44 4.79
CA TRP A 154 -6.87 -16.64 6.00
C TRP A 154 -7.65 -16.23 7.26
N SER A 155 -8.98 -16.40 7.22
CA SER A 155 -9.93 -16.02 8.29
C SER A 155 -9.50 -16.38 9.71
N GLU A 156 -8.93 -17.56 9.96
CA GLU A 156 -8.49 -17.95 11.30
C GLU A 156 -7.43 -16.99 11.84
N TYR A 157 -6.50 -16.57 10.99
CA TYR A 157 -5.46 -15.62 11.38
C TYR A 157 -6.01 -14.21 11.59
N ALA A 158 -6.97 -13.77 10.77
CA ALA A 158 -7.67 -12.50 10.97
C ALA A 158 -8.47 -12.48 12.27
N ILE A 159 -9.20 -13.56 12.58
CA ILE A 159 -10.02 -13.73 13.79
C ILE A 159 -9.13 -13.69 15.04
N GLU A 160 -8.07 -14.48 15.10
CA GLU A 160 -7.18 -14.50 16.28
C GLU A 160 -6.44 -13.17 16.46
N THR A 161 -6.04 -12.51 15.35
CA THR A 161 -5.47 -11.15 15.42
C THR A 161 -6.51 -10.13 15.90
N SER A 162 -7.77 -10.27 15.51
CA SER A 162 -8.83 -9.36 15.94
C SER A 162 -9.08 -9.46 17.44
N LYS A 163 -9.17 -10.68 17.96
CA LYS A 163 -9.30 -10.93 19.40
C LYS A 163 -8.14 -10.30 20.19
N ALA A 164 -6.91 -10.49 19.71
CA ALA A 164 -5.73 -9.88 20.33
C ALA A 164 -5.81 -8.34 20.31
N CYS A 165 -6.22 -7.73 19.18
CA CYS A 165 -6.39 -6.29 19.03
C CYS A 165 -7.43 -5.71 20.00
N HIS A 166 -8.60 -6.34 20.08
CA HIS A 166 -9.67 -5.91 20.98
C HIS A 166 -9.28 -5.99 22.45
N ALA A 167 -8.49 -6.99 22.86
CA ALA A 167 -7.94 -7.07 24.21
C ALA A 167 -7.06 -5.86 24.60
N ARG A 168 -6.55 -5.10 23.61
CA ARG A 168 -5.80 -3.85 23.80
C ARG A 168 -6.56 -2.59 23.37
N GLY A 169 -7.86 -2.70 23.05
CA GLY A 169 -8.67 -1.57 22.59
C GLY A 169 -8.34 -1.07 21.18
N ILE A 170 -7.63 -1.87 20.38
CA ILE A 170 -7.29 -1.56 18.98
C ILE A 170 -8.39 -2.10 18.07
N LYS A 171 -8.86 -1.26 17.15
CA LYS A 171 -9.94 -1.59 16.21
C LYS A 171 -9.43 -2.46 15.05
N THR A 172 -10.31 -3.22 14.42
CA THR A 172 -9.97 -4.13 13.31
C THR A 172 -10.73 -3.76 12.04
N VAL A 173 -10.03 -3.82 10.92
CA VAL A 173 -10.56 -3.44 9.60
C VAL A 173 -10.33 -4.57 8.61
N ALA A 174 -11.35 -4.93 7.83
CA ALA A 174 -11.22 -5.86 6.70
C ALA A 174 -11.36 -5.12 5.37
N VAL A 175 -10.40 -5.27 4.46
CA VAL A 175 -10.55 -4.86 3.05
C VAL A 175 -10.66 -6.13 2.23
N THR A 176 -11.85 -6.42 1.69
CA THR A 176 -12.18 -7.73 1.12
C THR A 176 -13.11 -7.60 -0.08
N ALA A 177 -13.12 -8.59 -0.96
CA ALA A 177 -14.15 -8.73 -1.98
C ALA A 177 -15.50 -9.22 -1.41
N GLY A 178 -15.57 -9.61 -0.14
CA GLY A 178 -16.80 -10.15 0.46
C GLY A 178 -17.22 -11.49 -0.14
N TYR A 179 -16.30 -12.23 -0.76
CA TYR A 179 -16.59 -13.50 -1.42
C TYR A 179 -16.49 -14.69 -0.45
N ILE A 180 -17.44 -14.75 0.49
CA ILE A 180 -17.51 -15.67 1.62
C ILE A 180 -18.83 -16.45 1.59
N THR A 181 -18.87 -17.65 2.18
CA THR A 181 -20.12 -18.41 2.32
C THR A 181 -20.94 -17.94 3.51
N GLU A 182 -22.24 -18.25 3.49
CA GLU A 182 -23.15 -17.96 4.60
C GLU A 182 -22.69 -18.57 5.93
N GLN A 183 -22.20 -19.81 5.91
CA GLN A 183 -21.74 -20.51 7.11
C GLN A 183 -20.46 -19.93 7.72
N ALA A 184 -19.66 -19.18 6.96
CA ALA A 184 -18.39 -18.64 7.44
C ALA A 184 -18.45 -17.13 7.77
N ARG A 185 -19.39 -16.38 7.17
CA ARG A 185 -19.42 -14.91 7.30
C ARG A 185 -19.63 -14.42 8.73
N ALA A 186 -20.49 -15.08 9.51
CA ALA A 186 -20.75 -14.70 10.90
C ALA A 186 -19.46 -14.69 11.73
N ASP A 187 -18.75 -15.83 11.75
CA ASP A 187 -17.49 -15.99 12.47
C ASP A 187 -16.39 -15.02 12.01
N PHE A 188 -16.32 -14.73 10.70
CA PHE A 188 -15.30 -13.82 10.17
C PHE A 188 -15.55 -12.37 10.59
N PHE A 189 -16.80 -11.91 10.52
CA PHE A 189 -17.16 -10.52 10.82
C PHE A 189 -17.43 -10.24 12.29
N GLU A 190 -17.59 -11.27 13.15
CA GLU A 190 -17.85 -11.13 14.59
C GLU A 190 -16.89 -10.16 15.31
N HIS A 191 -15.62 -10.13 14.89
CA HIS A 191 -14.59 -9.30 15.51
C HIS A 191 -14.03 -8.23 14.56
N ILE A 192 -14.77 -7.85 13.53
CA ILE A 192 -14.40 -6.76 12.61
C ILE A 192 -15.17 -5.50 12.97
N ASP A 193 -14.48 -4.39 13.26
CA ASP A 193 -15.14 -3.12 13.55
C ASP A 193 -15.58 -2.38 12.29
N ALA A 194 -14.81 -2.49 11.21
CA ALA A 194 -15.18 -1.93 9.91
C ALA A 194 -14.70 -2.74 8.71
N ALA A 195 -15.43 -2.65 7.61
CA ALA A 195 -15.08 -3.31 6.37
C ALA A 195 -15.15 -2.37 5.16
N ASN A 196 -14.22 -2.51 4.23
CA ASN A 196 -14.39 -2.04 2.87
C ASN A 196 -14.65 -3.25 1.97
N ILE A 197 -15.80 -3.25 1.30
CA ILE A 197 -16.20 -4.34 0.40
C ILE A 197 -16.02 -3.89 -1.06
N ASP A 198 -15.16 -4.58 -1.78
CA ASP A 198 -14.97 -4.36 -3.22
C ASP A 198 -16.14 -4.95 -4.03
N LEU A 199 -17.11 -4.13 -4.41
CA LEU A 199 -18.12 -4.47 -5.42
C LEU A 199 -17.55 -4.20 -6.81
N LYS A 200 -16.87 -5.21 -7.38
CA LYS A 200 -15.97 -5.06 -8.54
C LYS A 200 -16.67 -4.69 -9.84
N ALA A 201 -17.95 -5.02 -9.96
CA ALA A 201 -18.83 -4.70 -11.08
C ALA A 201 -20.28 -4.99 -10.64
N PHE A 202 -21.24 -4.80 -11.53
CA PHE A 202 -22.64 -5.14 -11.29
C PHE A 202 -23.23 -6.07 -12.36
N THR A 203 -22.35 -6.84 -13.02
CA THR A 203 -22.74 -7.88 -13.97
C THR A 203 -22.09 -9.21 -13.65
N GLU A 204 -22.87 -10.29 -13.76
CA GLU A 204 -22.36 -11.66 -13.58
C GLU A 204 -21.30 -12.00 -14.64
N GLU A 205 -21.43 -11.48 -15.85
CA GLU A 205 -20.44 -11.69 -16.91
C GLU A 205 -19.05 -11.16 -16.52
N PHE A 206 -18.98 -9.95 -15.95
CA PHE A 206 -17.72 -9.40 -15.47
C PHE A 206 -17.12 -10.29 -14.37
N TYR A 207 -17.94 -10.68 -13.39
CA TYR A 207 -17.49 -11.53 -12.29
C TYR A 207 -16.92 -12.85 -12.82
N TYR A 208 -17.65 -13.52 -13.70
CA TYR A 208 -17.23 -14.80 -14.27
C TYR A 208 -15.96 -14.65 -15.13
N ARG A 209 -15.92 -13.70 -16.06
CA ARG A 209 -14.83 -13.61 -17.07
C ARG A 209 -13.59 -12.86 -16.59
N VAL A 210 -13.76 -11.88 -15.72
CA VAL A 210 -12.68 -10.97 -15.29
C VAL A 210 -12.14 -11.36 -13.93
N THR A 211 -13.01 -11.82 -13.01
CA THR A 211 -12.61 -12.15 -11.64
C THR A 211 -12.62 -13.65 -11.32
N LEU A 212 -13.12 -14.51 -12.22
CA LEU A 212 -13.28 -15.95 -11.97
C LEU A 212 -14.04 -16.23 -10.66
N SER A 213 -15.15 -15.51 -10.48
CA SER A 213 -16.05 -15.61 -9.33
C SER A 213 -17.48 -15.24 -9.75
N HIS A 214 -18.40 -15.08 -8.79
CA HIS A 214 -19.82 -14.78 -9.02
C HIS A 214 -20.23 -13.50 -8.29
N LEU A 215 -21.18 -12.73 -8.85
CA LEU A 215 -21.64 -11.48 -8.27
C LEU A 215 -22.49 -11.73 -7.01
N GLN A 216 -23.44 -12.67 -7.09
CA GLN A 216 -24.45 -12.88 -6.05
C GLN A 216 -23.88 -13.09 -4.63
N PRO A 217 -22.81 -13.90 -4.41
CA PRO A 217 -22.25 -14.06 -3.06
C PRO A 217 -21.73 -12.76 -2.42
N VAL A 218 -21.25 -11.81 -3.23
CA VAL A 218 -20.82 -10.49 -2.73
C VAL A 218 -22.04 -9.65 -2.32
N LEU A 219 -23.10 -9.67 -3.13
CA LEU A 219 -24.37 -9.00 -2.83
C LEU A 219 -25.01 -9.57 -1.55
N ASP A 220 -25.00 -10.88 -1.38
CA ASP A 220 -25.52 -11.55 -0.18
C ASP A 220 -24.72 -11.16 1.07
N THR A 221 -23.41 -10.97 0.94
CA THR A 221 -22.55 -10.51 2.03
C THR A 221 -22.84 -9.06 2.41
N LEU A 222 -22.99 -8.17 1.43
CA LEU A 222 -23.38 -6.78 1.67
C LEU A 222 -24.74 -6.66 2.36
N LYS A 223 -25.74 -7.41 1.89
CA LYS A 223 -27.07 -7.46 2.53
C LYS A 223 -27.00 -7.97 3.96
N TRP A 224 -26.26 -9.04 4.18
CA TRP A 224 -26.08 -9.62 5.50
C TRP A 224 -25.36 -8.66 6.46
N LEU A 225 -24.29 -7.99 6.03
CA LEU A 225 -23.60 -6.97 6.85
C LEU A 225 -24.56 -5.87 7.30
N LYS A 226 -25.43 -5.40 6.39
CA LYS A 226 -26.41 -4.36 6.70
C LYS A 226 -27.50 -4.81 7.67
N GLN A 227 -27.95 -6.05 7.57
CA GLN A 227 -29.15 -6.55 8.24
C GLN A 227 -28.83 -7.23 9.57
N GLU A 228 -27.69 -7.90 9.66
CA GLU A 228 -27.39 -8.86 10.72
C GLU A 228 -26.19 -8.43 11.59
N THR A 229 -25.55 -7.30 11.31
CA THR A 229 -24.35 -6.85 12.03
C THR A 229 -24.31 -5.36 12.32
N ASP A 230 -23.50 -4.99 13.30
CA ASP A 230 -23.12 -3.60 13.59
C ASP A 230 -21.78 -3.20 12.93
N VAL A 231 -21.23 -4.03 12.04
CA VAL A 231 -19.97 -3.73 11.34
C VAL A 231 -20.19 -2.51 10.45
N TRP A 232 -19.39 -1.45 10.66
CA TRP A 232 -19.41 -0.31 9.73
C TRP A 232 -18.83 -0.74 8.40
N PHE A 233 -19.51 -0.48 7.29
CA PHE A 233 -18.91 -0.79 6.00
C PHE A 233 -19.11 0.29 4.95
N GLU A 234 -18.18 0.30 4.00
CA GLU A 234 -18.17 1.16 2.82
C GLU A 234 -17.94 0.28 1.58
N ILE A 235 -18.46 0.70 0.44
CA ILE A 235 -18.40 -0.05 -0.81
C ILE A 235 -17.41 0.63 -1.74
N THR A 236 -16.52 -0.13 -2.36
CA THR A 236 -15.62 0.38 -3.40
C THR A 236 -15.86 -0.32 -4.72
N ASN A 237 -16.01 0.47 -5.78
CA ASN A 237 -16.05 0.01 -7.17
C ASN A 237 -14.84 0.60 -7.91
N LEU A 238 -13.93 -0.28 -8.32
CA LEU A 238 -12.83 0.10 -9.21
C LEU A 238 -13.40 0.20 -10.63
N VAL A 239 -13.49 1.42 -11.15
CA VAL A 239 -14.08 1.67 -12.46
C VAL A 239 -13.02 1.40 -13.52
N ILE A 240 -13.27 0.47 -14.43
CA ILE A 240 -12.37 0.00 -15.47
C ILE A 240 -12.96 0.39 -16.83
N PRO A 241 -12.25 1.19 -17.65
CA PRO A 241 -12.73 1.59 -18.96
C PRO A 241 -13.14 0.40 -19.84
N GLN A 242 -14.28 0.48 -20.52
CA GLN A 242 -14.79 -0.55 -21.42
C GLN A 242 -15.00 -1.92 -20.74
N ALA A 243 -15.25 -1.96 -19.44
CA ALA A 243 -15.51 -3.21 -18.71
C ALA A 243 -16.66 -3.10 -17.72
N ASN A 244 -16.73 -2.04 -16.92
CA ASN A 244 -17.80 -1.81 -15.94
C ASN A 244 -18.16 -0.31 -15.82
N ASP A 245 -17.86 0.50 -16.85
CA ASP A 245 -18.00 1.96 -16.84
C ASP A 245 -19.20 2.49 -17.64
N HIS A 246 -20.16 1.61 -17.95
CA HIS A 246 -21.41 1.96 -18.61
C HIS A 246 -22.41 2.56 -17.63
N ASP A 247 -23.09 3.63 -18.04
CA ASP A 247 -24.08 4.35 -17.21
C ASP A 247 -25.22 3.46 -16.72
N SER A 248 -25.66 2.51 -17.56
CA SER A 248 -26.70 1.55 -17.20
C SER A 248 -26.25 0.59 -16.09
N GLU A 249 -24.96 0.25 -16.03
CA GLU A 249 -24.40 -0.59 -14.96
C GLU A 249 -24.26 0.21 -13.66
N PHE A 250 -23.80 1.47 -13.74
CA PHE A 250 -23.80 2.37 -12.59
C PHE A 250 -25.19 2.55 -12.00
N GLN A 251 -26.21 2.77 -12.85
CA GLN A 251 -27.59 2.93 -12.40
C GLN A 251 -28.09 1.66 -11.67
N GLN A 252 -27.91 0.49 -12.28
CA GLN A 252 -28.32 -0.78 -11.67
C GLN A 252 -27.65 -1.02 -10.31
N MET A 253 -26.35 -0.73 -10.22
CA MET A 253 -25.62 -0.85 -8.96
C MET A 253 -26.15 0.12 -7.90
N CYS A 254 -26.35 1.39 -8.27
CA CYS A 254 -26.82 2.41 -7.33
C CYS A 254 -28.25 2.15 -6.86
N ASP A 255 -29.14 1.73 -7.76
CA ASP A 255 -30.52 1.36 -7.43
C ASP A 255 -30.54 0.18 -6.46
N TRP A 256 -29.72 -0.84 -6.71
CA TRP A 256 -29.62 -1.98 -5.81
C TRP A 256 -29.08 -1.58 -4.43
N ILE A 257 -27.99 -0.79 -4.37
CA ILE A 257 -27.44 -0.30 -3.10
C ILE A 257 -28.51 0.49 -2.35
N LEU A 258 -29.22 1.40 -3.01
CA LEU A 258 -30.26 2.19 -2.38
C LEU A 258 -31.39 1.33 -1.80
N ASN A 259 -31.84 0.32 -2.55
CA ASN A 259 -32.98 -0.51 -2.17
C ASN A 259 -32.64 -1.55 -1.10
N GLU A 260 -31.47 -2.18 -1.18
CA GLU A 260 -31.10 -3.32 -0.34
C GLU A 260 -30.21 -2.93 0.85
N ILE A 261 -29.40 -1.88 0.69
CA ILE A 261 -28.41 -1.44 1.68
C ILE A 261 -28.80 -0.10 2.32
N GLY A 262 -29.39 0.80 1.54
CA GLY A 262 -29.81 2.13 1.95
C GLY A 262 -28.84 3.25 1.57
N PRO A 263 -29.27 4.52 1.71
CA PRO A 263 -28.55 5.68 1.18
C PRO A 263 -27.34 6.13 2.00
N ASP A 264 -27.17 5.57 3.21
CA ASP A 264 -26.22 6.03 4.22
C ASP A 264 -24.85 5.34 4.16
N VAL A 265 -24.73 4.24 3.40
CA VAL A 265 -23.46 3.53 3.20
C VAL A 265 -22.65 4.24 2.10
N PRO A 266 -21.41 4.70 2.40
CA PRO A 266 -20.54 5.30 1.40
C PRO A 266 -20.22 4.40 0.21
N LEU A 267 -20.28 4.99 -0.99
CA LEU A 267 -19.82 4.37 -2.24
C LEU A 267 -18.61 5.13 -2.80
N HIS A 268 -17.55 4.40 -3.11
CA HIS A 268 -16.32 4.95 -3.70
C HIS A 268 -16.15 4.45 -5.13
N PHE A 269 -16.05 5.37 -6.07
CA PHE A 269 -15.65 5.08 -7.45
C PHE A 269 -14.16 5.40 -7.61
N SER A 270 -13.33 4.36 -7.71
CA SER A 270 -11.87 4.51 -7.77
C SER A 270 -11.36 4.34 -9.20
N ALA A 271 -10.39 5.18 -9.61
CA ALA A 271 -9.72 5.01 -10.89
C ALA A 271 -8.87 3.74 -10.92
N PHE A 272 -9.03 3.00 -12.02
CA PHE A 272 -8.18 1.91 -12.46
C PHE A 272 -6.88 2.46 -13.06
N HIS A 273 -5.81 1.70 -12.86
CA HIS A 273 -4.60 1.79 -13.66
C HIS A 273 -4.24 0.40 -14.21
N PRO A 274 -3.66 0.31 -15.41
CA PRO A 274 -3.36 -0.98 -16.04
C PRO A 274 -2.33 -1.78 -15.25
N ASP A 275 -2.69 -3.02 -14.92
CA ASP A 275 -1.86 -3.96 -14.16
C ASP A 275 -2.13 -5.42 -14.56
N PHE A 276 -1.18 -6.28 -14.19
CA PHE A 276 -1.26 -7.74 -14.31
C PHE A 276 -1.58 -8.22 -15.73
N ARG A 277 -2.84 -8.59 -16.01
CA ARG A 277 -3.27 -9.14 -17.31
C ARG A 277 -4.20 -8.20 -18.08
N MET A 278 -4.57 -7.06 -17.49
CA MET A 278 -5.46 -6.08 -18.10
C MET A 278 -4.66 -4.84 -18.49
N LEU A 279 -3.84 -5.01 -19.53
CA LEU A 279 -2.93 -3.99 -20.06
C LEU A 279 -3.42 -3.44 -21.42
N ASP A 280 -4.58 -3.91 -21.88
CA ASP A 280 -5.18 -3.62 -23.18
C ASP A 280 -5.96 -2.30 -23.24
N ARG A 281 -6.02 -1.58 -22.12
CA ARG A 281 -6.80 -0.34 -21.93
C ARG A 281 -6.06 0.63 -21.02
N GLY A 282 -6.34 1.92 -21.13
CA GLY A 282 -5.76 2.97 -20.29
C GLY A 282 -6.34 3.02 -18.88
N GLY A 283 -5.78 3.90 -18.05
CA GLY A 283 -6.37 4.23 -16.74
C GLY A 283 -7.71 4.95 -16.87
N THR A 284 -8.50 4.95 -15.79
CA THR A 284 -9.84 5.55 -15.81
C THR A 284 -9.78 7.06 -15.98
N PRO A 285 -10.46 7.61 -17.00
CA PRO A 285 -10.56 9.05 -17.14
C PRO A 285 -11.31 9.67 -15.94
N PRO A 286 -10.84 10.80 -15.38
CA PRO A 286 -11.52 11.45 -14.26
C PRO A 286 -12.99 11.74 -14.52
N GLU A 287 -13.36 12.14 -15.74
CA GLU A 287 -14.74 12.41 -16.17
C GLU A 287 -15.67 11.19 -16.04
N THR A 288 -15.14 9.98 -16.17
CA THR A 288 -15.92 8.75 -15.97
C THR A 288 -16.29 8.59 -14.50
N LEU A 289 -15.38 8.90 -13.57
CA LEU A 289 -15.68 8.87 -12.13
C LEU A 289 -16.67 9.97 -11.73
N VAL A 290 -16.53 11.16 -12.32
CA VAL A 290 -17.49 12.27 -12.13
C VAL A 290 -18.89 11.83 -12.54
N ARG A 291 -19.02 11.23 -13.73
CA ARG A 291 -20.29 10.74 -14.26
C ARG A 291 -20.89 9.65 -13.36
N ALA A 292 -20.11 8.67 -12.95
CA ALA A 292 -20.55 7.61 -12.03
C ALA A 292 -21.08 8.19 -10.70
N ARG A 293 -20.37 9.19 -10.15
CA ARG A 293 -20.77 9.88 -8.93
C ARG A 293 -22.08 10.66 -9.10
N GLU A 294 -22.26 11.36 -10.22
CA GLU A 294 -23.48 12.10 -10.51
C GLU A 294 -24.69 11.17 -10.60
N ILE A 295 -24.56 10.02 -11.27
CA ILE A 295 -25.58 8.98 -11.34
C ILE A 295 -25.95 8.49 -9.93
N ALA A 296 -24.96 8.16 -9.11
CA ALA A 296 -25.18 7.66 -7.76
C ALA A 296 -25.89 8.68 -6.84
N LEU A 297 -25.52 9.95 -6.92
CA LEU A 297 -26.19 11.02 -6.18
C LEU A 297 -27.62 11.26 -6.68
N ALA A 298 -27.84 11.19 -8.00
CA ALA A 298 -29.17 11.33 -8.61
C ALA A 298 -30.10 10.16 -8.22
N ALA A 299 -29.55 8.95 -8.04
CA ALA A 299 -30.29 7.80 -7.52
C ALA A 299 -30.74 8.03 -6.07
N GLY A 300 -30.02 8.83 -5.29
CA GLY A 300 -30.37 9.17 -3.90
C GLY A 300 -29.37 8.71 -2.84
N LEU A 301 -28.21 8.18 -3.25
CA LEU A 301 -27.12 7.89 -2.31
C LEU A 301 -26.57 9.21 -1.75
N LYS A 302 -26.28 9.24 -0.44
CA LYS A 302 -25.87 10.48 0.24
C LYS A 302 -24.37 10.74 0.17
N TYR A 303 -23.57 9.68 0.21
CA TYR A 303 -22.11 9.74 0.36
C TYR A 303 -21.46 9.00 -0.80
N VAL A 304 -20.97 9.74 -1.78
CA VAL A 304 -20.35 9.19 -2.98
C VAL A 304 -19.03 9.90 -3.25
N TYR A 305 -17.96 9.11 -3.39
CA TYR A 305 -16.58 9.58 -3.45
C TYR A 305 -15.89 9.16 -4.74
N THR A 306 -14.93 9.99 -5.20
CA THR A 306 -13.97 9.59 -6.23
C THR A 306 -12.62 9.25 -5.60
N GLY A 307 -12.06 8.10 -5.97
CA GLY A 307 -10.80 7.58 -5.47
C GLY A 307 -9.72 7.49 -6.55
N ASN A 308 -8.46 7.40 -6.14
CA ASN A 308 -7.28 7.32 -7.03
C ASN A 308 -7.13 8.47 -8.04
N VAL A 309 -7.78 9.60 -7.79
CA VAL A 309 -7.66 10.85 -8.57
C VAL A 309 -7.48 12.03 -7.63
N ASN A 310 -6.92 13.15 -8.09
CA ASN A 310 -6.87 14.37 -7.29
C ASN A 310 -8.13 15.21 -7.56
N ASP A 311 -9.13 15.11 -6.69
CA ASP A 311 -10.41 15.81 -6.83
C ASP A 311 -11.02 16.12 -5.46
N VAL A 312 -10.50 17.19 -4.82
CA VAL A 312 -10.92 17.62 -3.48
C VAL A 312 -12.45 17.75 -3.35
N ALA A 313 -13.11 18.28 -4.37
CA ALA A 313 -14.55 18.52 -4.35
C ALA A 313 -15.37 17.21 -4.34
N ARG A 314 -14.85 16.12 -4.89
CA ARG A 314 -15.54 14.82 -4.94
C ARG A 314 -14.95 13.79 -3.97
N GLN A 315 -13.84 14.11 -3.29
CA GLN A 315 -13.25 13.34 -2.19
C GLN A 315 -13.76 13.74 -0.80
N SER A 316 -14.32 14.95 -0.69
CA SER A 316 -14.75 15.53 0.58
C SER A 316 -16.15 15.04 1.00
N THR A 317 -16.38 14.93 2.31
CA THR A 317 -17.69 14.61 2.88
C THR A 317 -18.52 15.88 3.01
N TYR A 318 -19.75 15.82 2.52
CA TYR A 318 -20.74 16.90 2.61
C TYR A 318 -21.92 16.48 3.49
N CYS A 319 -22.54 17.45 4.17
CA CYS A 319 -23.79 17.19 4.86
C CYS A 319 -24.90 16.88 3.83
N PRO A 320 -25.66 15.77 3.96
CA PRO A 320 -26.72 15.45 3.01
C PRO A 320 -27.86 16.47 3.04
N GLU A 321 -28.06 17.15 4.17
CA GLU A 321 -29.12 18.15 4.36
C GLU A 321 -28.67 19.54 3.90
N CYS A 322 -27.72 20.16 4.59
CA CYS A 322 -27.34 21.56 4.33
C CYS A 322 -26.23 21.73 3.28
N ARG A 323 -25.71 20.63 2.72
CA ARG A 323 -24.67 20.59 1.67
C ARG A 323 -23.34 21.27 2.00
N GLN A 324 -23.12 21.67 3.25
CA GLN A 324 -21.85 22.22 3.71
C GLN A 324 -20.78 21.13 3.75
N THR A 325 -19.54 21.47 3.37
CA THR A 325 -18.38 20.58 3.54
C THR A 325 -18.14 20.32 5.01
N LEU A 326 -18.16 19.04 5.41
CA LEU A 326 -17.93 18.57 6.77
C LEU A 326 -16.51 18.06 6.97
N ILE A 327 -16.01 17.27 6.02
CA ILE A 327 -14.63 16.79 6.04
C ILE A 327 -14.03 17.06 4.68
N GLU A 328 -13.12 18.02 4.59
CA GLU A 328 -12.36 18.27 3.37
C GLU A 328 -11.23 17.24 3.25
N ARG A 329 -11.13 16.62 2.08
CA ARG A 329 -10.06 15.68 1.75
C ARG A 329 -9.35 16.11 0.49
N ASN A 330 -8.05 16.33 0.60
CA ASN A 330 -7.15 16.36 -0.53
C ASN A 330 -6.33 15.09 -0.48
N TRP A 331 -6.76 14.08 -1.24
CA TRP A 331 -6.20 12.73 -1.12
C TRP A 331 -6.34 12.22 0.32
N TYR A 332 -5.22 11.91 0.99
CA TYR A 332 -5.18 11.44 2.39
C TYR A 332 -4.91 12.57 3.40
N GLN A 333 -4.81 13.82 2.94
CA GLN A 333 -4.66 14.97 3.83
C GLN A 333 -6.05 15.55 4.14
N LEU A 334 -6.41 15.52 5.42
CA LEU A 334 -7.61 16.19 5.91
C LEU A 334 -7.35 17.70 6.07
N GLY A 335 -8.32 18.50 5.62
CA GLY A 335 -8.38 19.94 5.80
C GLY A 335 -9.44 20.30 6.84
N LYS A 336 -10.47 21.03 6.40
CA LYS A 336 -11.64 21.38 7.21
C LYS A 336 -12.26 20.13 7.87
N TYR A 337 -12.56 20.22 9.17
CA TYR A 337 -13.30 19.21 9.93
C TYR A 337 -14.39 19.89 10.77
N ALA A 338 -15.65 19.76 10.36
CA ALA A 338 -16.81 20.49 10.89
C ALA A 338 -17.90 19.53 11.41
N LEU A 339 -17.48 18.42 12.04
CA LEU A 339 -18.36 17.51 12.77
C LEU A 339 -18.33 17.81 14.28
N ARG A 340 -19.42 17.45 14.97
CA ARG A 340 -19.52 17.38 16.43
C ARG A 340 -19.99 15.97 16.78
N GLY A 341 -19.09 15.10 17.22
CA GLY A 341 -19.32 13.66 17.17
C GLY A 341 -19.72 13.21 15.75
N ASN A 342 -20.87 12.53 15.63
CA ASN A 342 -21.44 12.13 14.34
C ASN A 342 -22.44 13.14 13.75
N ARG A 343 -22.47 14.40 14.20
CA ARG A 343 -23.43 15.41 13.72
C ARG A 343 -22.75 16.52 12.92
N CYS A 344 -23.46 17.01 11.91
CA CYS A 344 -23.10 18.19 11.16
C CYS A 344 -22.97 19.41 12.09
N GLY A 345 -21.81 20.06 12.09
CA GLY A 345 -21.56 21.26 12.91
C GLY A 345 -22.35 22.51 12.49
N TYR A 346 -23.09 22.45 11.38
CA TYR A 346 -23.89 23.56 10.85
C TYR A 346 -25.39 23.41 11.07
N CYS A 347 -25.96 22.23 10.78
CA CYS A 347 -27.41 21.98 10.84
C CYS A 347 -27.81 20.82 11.76
N ASN A 348 -26.85 20.21 12.48
CA ASN A 348 -27.07 19.14 13.44
C ASN A 348 -27.61 17.80 12.87
N THR A 349 -27.74 17.69 11.55
CA THR A 349 -28.06 16.44 10.87
C THR A 349 -27.04 15.36 11.24
N GLU A 350 -27.54 14.18 11.56
CA GLU A 350 -26.71 13.01 11.85
C GLU A 350 -26.04 12.50 10.58
N ILE A 351 -24.76 12.18 10.67
CA ILE A 351 -23.91 11.71 9.59
C ILE A 351 -23.57 10.26 9.92
N ALA A 352 -23.96 9.34 9.04
CA ALA A 352 -23.69 7.93 9.23
C ALA A 352 -22.19 7.68 9.25
N GLY A 353 -21.69 6.92 10.23
CA GLY A 353 -20.28 6.60 10.39
C GLY A 353 -19.79 6.69 11.83
N HIS A 354 -18.55 6.30 12.04
CA HIS A 354 -17.84 6.44 13.30
C HIS A 354 -16.84 7.60 13.21
N PHE A 355 -17.07 8.62 14.03
CA PHE A 355 -16.28 9.84 14.02
C PHE A 355 -15.78 10.14 15.43
N SER A 356 -14.65 10.83 15.49
CA SER A 356 -14.14 11.44 16.71
C SER A 356 -14.43 12.95 16.70
N ASP A 357 -14.37 13.60 17.86
CA ASP A 357 -14.58 15.06 17.94
C ASP A 357 -13.52 15.87 17.18
N LYS A 358 -12.38 15.26 16.90
CA LYS A 358 -11.28 15.82 16.11
C LYS A 358 -10.83 14.80 15.07
N PRO A 359 -10.31 15.25 13.91
CA PRO A 359 -9.67 14.33 12.97
C PRO A 359 -8.43 13.72 13.60
N GLY A 360 -8.07 12.51 13.16
CA GLY A 360 -6.75 11.97 13.44
C GLY A 360 -5.64 12.83 12.82
N ASN A 361 -4.42 12.65 13.30
CA ASN A 361 -3.25 13.47 12.94
C ASN A 361 -2.21 12.71 12.12
N TRP A 362 -2.56 11.53 11.59
CA TRP A 362 -1.61 10.72 10.82
C TRP A 362 -1.23 11.41 9.49
N GLY A 363 -2.22 12.00 8.83
CA GLY A 363 -2.09 12.63 7.52
C GLY A 363 -1.71 11.61 6.44
N GLN A 364 -1.10 12.08 5.36
CA GLN A 364 -0.74 11.24 4.20
C GLN A 364 0.50 10.34 4.38
N LYS A 365 0.96 10.13 5.62
CA LYS A 365 2.21 9.41 5.90
C LYS A 365 2.08 7.93 5.55
N ARG A 366 3.17 7.37 5.05
CA ARG A 366 3.35 5.93 4.88
C ARG A 366 4.59 5.50 5.65
N LEU A 367 4.42 4.58 6.60
CA LEU A 367 5.51 4.04 7.39
C LEU A 367 5.58 2.52 7.21
N PRO A 368 6.47 2.01 6.34
CA PRO A 368 6.79 0.59 6.29
C PRO A 368 7.30 0.10 7.66
N VAL A 369 6.86 -1.09 8.07
CA VAL A 369 7.16 -1.64 9.40
C VAL A 369 7.87 -2.98 9.26
N ASP A 370 8.93 -3.14 10.05
CA ASP A 370 9.52 -4.45 10.35
C ASP A 370 9.16 -4.80 11.81
N ILE A 371 8.17 -5.70 11.96
CA ILE A 371 7.67 -6.13 13.26
C ILE A 371 8.79 -6.77 14.10
N GLN A 372 9.64 -7.60 13.49
CA GLN A 372 10.68 -8.32 14.21
C GLN A 372 11.77 -7.37 14.71
N ALA A 373 12.10 -6.35 13.93
CA ALA A 373 13.04 -5.31 14.36
C ALA A 373 12.50 -4.50 15.56
N ILE A 374 11.23 -4.11 15.53
CA ILE A 374 10.61 -3.34 16.64
C ILE A 374 10.57 -4.17 17.92
N LEU A 375 10.11 -5.42 17.85
CA LEU A 375 10.05 -6.30 19.01
C LEU A 375 11.42 -6.53 19.65
N LYS A 376 12.47 -6.74 18.83
CA LYS A 376 13.85 -6.89 19.33
C LYS A 376 14.35 -5.64 20.05
N ASN A 377 14.07 -4.46 19.50
CA ASN A 377 14.48 -3.19 20.12
C ASN A 377 13.76 -2.96 21.46
N SER A 378 12.48 -3.34 21.56
CA SER A 378 11.70 -3.25 22.80
C SER A 378 12.19 -4.21 23.88
N ALA A 379 12.63 -5.43 23.52
CA ALA A 379 13.29 -6.34 24.47
C ALA A 379 14.67 -5.83 24.93
N ALA A 380 15.42 -5.18 24.03
CA ALA A 380 16.73 -4.60 24.33
C ALA A 380 16.67 -3.31 25.17
N SER A 381 15.55 -2.57 25.12
CA SER A 381 15.34 -1.37 25.95
C SER A 381 14.86 -1.73 27.36
N GLN A 382 14.04 -2.77 27.51
CA GLN A 382 13.61 -3.28 28.83
C GLN A 382 14.76 -3.85 29.67
N SER A 383 15.85 -4.30 29.05
CA SER A 383 17.07 -4.77 29.74
C SER A 383 18.06 -3.64 30.12
N ARG A 384 17.77 -2.37 29.81
CA ARG A 384 18.66 -1.21 30.05
C ARG A 384 18.13 -0.20 31.07
N HIS A 385 17.34 -0.63 32.05
CA HIS A 385 17.08 0.18 33.24
C HIS A 385 18.16 -0.04 34.31
N ASN A 386 19.35 0.53 34.07
CA ASN A 386 20.31 1.01 35.07
C ASN A 386 21.57 1.57 34.38
N ASP A 387 21.50 2.79 33.84
CA ASP A 387 22.64 3.73 33.83
C ASP A 387 22.16 5.14 33.37
N PRO A 388 22.58 6.26 34.00
CA PRO A 388 22.09 7.57 33.65
C PRO A 388 22.87 8.22 32.49
N GLN A 389 22.08 8.71 31.52
CA GLN A 389 22.32 9.82 30.60
C GLN A 389 23.59 9.84 29.72
N LYS A 390 23.37 9.79 28.40
CA LYS A 390 24.05 10.66 27.43
C LYS A 390 23.01 11.28 26.48
N GLY A 391 22.97 12.61 26.45
CA GLY A 391 22.12 13.38 25.53
C GLY A 391 22.57 13.24 24.07
N PRO A 392 21.72 13.66 23.10
CA PRO A 392 22.04 13.55 21.68
C PRO A 392 23.15 14.54 21.30
N SER A 393 24.23 14.01 20.70
CA SER A 393 25.30 14.83 20.11
C SER A 393 24.82 15.53 18.83
N PRO A 394 25.32 16.74 18.52
CA PRO A 394 24.99 17.44 17.28
C PRO A 394 25.65 16.74 16.08
N MET A 395 24.90 16.60 14.99
CA MET A 395 25.40 16.04 13.73
C MET A 395 26.23 17.13 13.00
N GLN A 396 27.53 16.90 12.87
CA GLN A 396 28.45 17.79 12.15
C GLN A 396 28.25 17.67 10.64
N THR A 397 28.23 18.79 9.93
CA THR A 397 28.28 18.87 8.47
C THR A 397 29.71 18.63 8.00
N ASN A 398 29.95 17.53 7.28
CA ASN A 398 31.25 17.27 6.66
C ASN A 398 31.45 18.14 5.39
N PRO A 399 32.71 18.49 5.04
CA PRO A 399 33.02 19.32 3.87
C PRO A 399 32.64 18.62 2.55
N PRO A 400 32.35 19.38 1.48
CA PRO A 400 31.95 18.83 0.18
C PRO A 400 33.09 17.96 -0.39
N SER A 401 32.81 16.68 -0.59
CA SER A 401 33.74 15.79 -1.30
C SER A 401 33.64 16.06 -2.79
N GLN A 402 34.78 16.21 -3.48
CA GLN A 402 34.88 16.46 -4.92
C GLN A 402 34.20 15.35 -5.74
N VAL A 403 33.71 15.69 -6.93
CA VAL A 403 33.21 14.72 -7.91
C VAL A 403 34.31 13.70 -8.22
N MET A 404 33.95 12.43 -8.21
CA MET A 404 34.89 11.34 -8.48
C MET A 404 35.25 11.35 -9.98
N GLU A 405 36.55 11.41 -10.29
CA GLU A 405 37.02 11.22 -11.67
C GLU A 405 37.13 9.72 -11.96
N LEU A 406 36.42 9.25 -12.98
CA LEU A 406 36.41 7.86 -13.41
C LEU A 406 37.03 7.75 -14.81
N SER A 407 37.87 6.74 -15.03
CA SER A 407 38.24 6.35 -16.39
C SER A 407 37.09 5.60 -17.07
N THR A 408 37.09 5.51 -18.40
CA THR A 408 36.08 4.74 -19.16
C THR A 408 35.99 3.28 -18.70
N ASP A 409 37.12 2.65 -18.38
CA ASP A 409 37.15 1.27 -17.86
C ASP A 409 36.47 1.16 -16.48
N GLN A 410 36.63 2.18 -15.65
CA GLN A 410 36.03 2.26 -14.31
C GLN A 410 34.52 2.49 -14.38
N GLU A 411 34.07 3.39 -15.25
CA GLU A 411 32.63 3.59 -15.54
C GLU A 411 31.99 2.29 -16.02
N GLN A 412 32.63 1.60 -16.96
CA GLN A 412 32.14 0.35 -17.50
C GLN A 412 32.08 -0.75 -16.42
N ALA A 413 33.08 -0.84 -15.54
CA ALA A 413 33.07 -1.78 -14.42
C ALA A 413 31.94 -1.50 -13.42
N LEU A 414 31.66 -0.23 -13.11
CA LEU A 414 30.55 0.17 -12.24
C LEU A 414 29.19 -0.19 -12.85
N LEU A 415 28.99 0.11 -14.14
CA LEU A 415 27.77 -0.24 -14.86
C LEU A 415 27.58 -1.75 -14.93
N GLN A 416 28.64 -2.52 -15.21
CA GLN A 416 28.58 -3.98 -15.23
C GLN A 416 28.25 -4.56 -13.86
N GLN A 417 28.85 -4.03 -12.80
CA GLN A 417 28.56 -4.49 -11.44
C GLN A 417 27.13 -4.15 -11.02
N ALA A 418 26.65 -2.94 -11.29
CA ALA A 418 25.27 -2.55 -11.04
C ALA A 418 24.29 -3.42 -11.83
N ALA A 419 24.55 -3.66 -13.12
CA ALA A 419 23.73 -4.53 -13.97
C ALA A 419 23.73 -5.98 -13.46
N ALA A 420 24.87 -6.52 -13.05
CA ALA A 420 24.97 -7.87 -12.47
C ALA A 420 24.16 -7.98 -11.17
N ILE A 421 24.23 -6.98 -10.30
CA ILE A 421 23.45 -6.93 -9.04
C ILE A 421 21.95 -6.81 -9.34
N VAL A 422 21.56 -5.93 -10.27
CA VAL A 422 20.15 -5.76 -10.70
C VAL A 422 19.62 -7.06 -11.29
N ALA A 423 20.32 -7.65 -12.25
CA ALA A 423 19.95 -8.91 -12.89
C ALA A 423 19.90 -10.07 -11.88
N GLY A 424 20.91 -10.20 -11.02
CA GLY A 424 20.95 -11.19 -9.95
C GLY A 424 19.79 -11.03 -8.96
N THR A 425 19.46 -9.80 -8.59
CA THR A 425 18.34 -9.50 -7.69
C THR A 425 17.00 -9.87 -8.33
N ILE A 426 16.77 -9.51 -9.60
CA ILE A 426 15.52 -9.78 -10.33
C ILE A 426 15.36 -11.28 -10.61
N THR A 427 16.43 -11.94 -11.08
CA THR A 427 16.41 -13.38 -11.37
C THR A 427 16.58 -14.25 -10.11
N ARG A 428 16.87 -13.62 -8.97
CA ARG A 428 17.21 -14.27 -7.70
C ARG A 428 18.36 -15.27 -7.82
N SER A 429 19.32 -14.95 -8.68
CA SER A 429 20.59 -15.67 -8.83
C SER A 429 21.70 -14.92 -8.09
N ARG A 430 22.77 -15.62 -7.73
CA ARG A 430 23.94 -14.95 -7.14
C ARG A 430 24.54 -14.05 -8.24
N PRO A 431 24.63 -12.72 -8.03
CA PRO A 431 25.19 -11.84 -9.03
C PRO A 431 26.65 -12.22 -9.30
N GLN A 432 27.06 -12.17 -10.55
CA GLN A 432 28.45 -12.33 -10.91
C GLN A 432 29.22 -11.11 -10.39
N GLU A 433 30.18 -11.34 -9.50
CA GLU A 433 31.00 -10.26 -8.94
C GLU A 433 31.96 -9.73 -10.00
N VAL A 434 31.83 -8.44 -10.30
CA VAL A 434 32.77 -7.65 -11.08
C VAL A 434 33.64 -6.88 -10.10
N ALA A 435 34.96 -7.08 -10.17
CA ALA A 435 35.90 -6.43 -9.27
C ALA A 435 35.99 -4.93 -9.58
N LEU A 436 35.59 -4.09 -8.61
CA LEU A 436 35.75 -2.63 -8.70
C LEU A 436 37.17 -2.16 -8.33
N GLY A 437 38.07 -3.09 -7.96
CA GLY A 437 39.46 -2.80 -7.64
C GLY A 437 39.59 -1.75 -6.53
N SER A 438 40.45 -0.75 -6.75
CA SER A 438 40.69 0.36 -5.81
C SER A 438 39.49 1.29 -5.61
N LEU A 439 38.43 1.18 -6.41
CA LEU A 439 37.22 1.99 -6.26
C LEU A 439 36.29 1.48 -5.16
N GLN A 440 36.36 0.18 -4.84
CA GLN A 440 35.43 -0.49 -3.92
C GLN A 440 35.25 0.26 -2.59
N ASP A 441 36.37 0.73 -2.02
CA ASP A 441 36.44 1.37 -0.71
C ASP A 441 36.46 2.91 -0.79
N GLN A 442 36.38 3.49 -1.98
CA GLN A 442 36.32 4.95 -2.12
C GLN A 442 35.01 5.47 -1.57
N SER A 443 35.10 6.53 -0.76
CA SER A 443 33.94 7.11 -0.11
C SER A 443 33.14 7.99 -1.09
N VAL A 444 31.84 7.74 -1.20
CA VAL A 444 30.88 8.57 -1.95
C VAL A 444 29.78 9.10 -1.04
N ASN A 445 29.26 10.30 -1.32
CA ASN A 445 28.19 10.91 -0.50
C ASN A 445 26.79 10.37 -0.85
N GLY A 446 26.68 9.73 -2.01
CA GLY A 446 25.50 9.00 -2.42
C GLY A 446 25.71 8.28 -3.73
N ALA A 447 24.87 7.28 -3.95
CA ALA A 447 24.78 6.56 -5.20
C ALA A 447 23.31 6.31 -5.52
N PHE A 448 22.93 6.46 -6.78
CA PHE A 448 21.62 6.09 -7.31
C PHE A 448 21.79 5.19 -8.52
N VAL A 449 20.89 4.22 -8.64
CA VAL A 449 20.74 3.41 -9.86
C VAL A 449 19.37 3.70 -10.43
N SER A 450 19.35 4.12 -11.69
CA SER A 450 18.14 4.33 -12.47
C SER A 450 18.04 3.26 -13.55
N LEU A 451 16.84 2.71 -13.71
CA LEU A 451 16.49 1.78 -14.77
C LEU A 451 15.47 2.48 -15.65
N LYS A 452 15.72 2.51 -16.96
CA LYS A 452 14.85 3.12 -17.96
C LYS A 452 14.40 2.05 -18.97
N ARG A 453 13.26 2.26 -19.61
CA ARG A 453 12.76 1.44 -20.71
C ARG A 453 12.36 2.37 -21.84
N GLN A 454 13.03 2.26 -22.99
CA GLN A 454 12.78 3.17 -24.13
C GLN A 454 12.90 4.65 -23.73
N GLY A 455 13.90 4.98 -22.90
CA GLY A 455 14.14 6.33 -22.38
C GLY A 455 13.19 6.77 -21.25
N GLN A 456 12.14 6.02 -20.91
CA GLN A 456 11.25 6.34 -19.79
C GLN A 456 11.71 5.71 -18.47
N LEU A 457 11.59 6.43 -17.37
CA LEU A 457 11.96 5.93 -16.04
C LEU A 457 11.12 4.72 -15.63
N ARG A 458 11.78 3.60 -15.31
CA ARG A 458 11.17 2.35 -14.83
C ARG A 458 11.45 2.10 -13.34
N SER A 459 12.54 2.63 -12.82
CA SER A 459 12.90 2.63 -11.39
C SER A 459 14.07 3.60 -11.16
N CYS A 460 14.15 4.24 -10.00
CA CYS A 460 15.34 4.93 -9.54
C CYS A 460 15.40 4.93 -8.02
N CYS A 461 16.45 4.33 -7.46
CA CYS A 461 16.67 4.25 -6.03
C CYS A 461 18.12 4.52 -5.66
N GLY A 462 18.31 5.06 -4.47
CA GLY A 462 19.64 5.39 -3.96
C GLY A 462 19.58 5.97 -2.55
N SER A 463 20.73 6.42 -2.09
CA SER A 463 20.89 7.10 -0.81
C SER A 463 21.82 8.30 -0.98
N PHE A 464 21.64 9.32 -0.14
CA PHE A 464 22.45 10.53 -0.18
C PHE A 464 22.56 11.18 1.20
N GLY A 465 23.73 11.74 1.51
CA GLY A 465 23.97 12.53 2.70
C GLY A 465 24.70 11.82 3.85
N GLN A 466 25.02 10.54 3.70
CA GLN A 466 25.96 9.83 4.59
C GLN A 466 27.04 9.18 3.72
N PRO A 467 28.32 9.52 3.92
CA PRO A 467 29.40 8.90 3.16
C PRO A 467 29.42 7.38 3.35
N LEU A 468 29.45 6.64 2.25
CA LEU A 468 29.54 5.18 2.22
C LEU A 468 30.64 4.72 1.27
N PRO A 469 31.29 3.57 1.53
CA PRO A 469 32.13 2.92 0.52
C PRO A 469 31.34 2.69 -0.77
N LEU A 470 31.92 3.01 -1.92
CA LEU A 470 31.26 2.98 -3.23
C LEU A 470 30.62 1.63 -3.52
N GLY A 471 31.33 0.53 -3.27
CA GLY A 471 30.77 -0.80 -3.54
C GLY A 471 29.54 -1.09 -2.69
N GLN A 472 29.50 -0.60 -1.45
CA GLN A 472 28.32 -0.72 -0.58
C GLN A 472 27.18 0.18 -1.06
N ALA A 473 27.46 1.44 -1.40
CA ALA A 473 26.47 2.39 -1.88
C ALA A 473 25.83 1.92 -3.19
N LEU A 474 26.65 1.45 -4.14
CA LEU A 474 26.22 0.89 -5.42
C LEU A 474 25.37 -0.36 -5.22
N HIS A 475 25.81 -1.29 -4.38
CA HIS A 475 25.04 -2.51 -4.10
C HIS A 475 23.67 -2.19 -3.51
N GLN A 476 23.62 -1.30 -2.51
CA GLN A 476 22.34 -0.89 -1.92
C GLN A 476 21.42 -0.20 -2.93
N ALA A 477 21.96 0.71 -3.76
CA ALA A 477 21.20 1.41 -4.78
C ALA A 477 20.67 0.44 -5.86
N ALA A 478 21.51 -0.46 -6.37
CA ALA A 478 21.17 -1.44 -7.39
C ALA A 478 20.09 -2.43 -6.91
N VAL A 479 20.25 -3.01 -5.70
CA VAL A 479 19.25 -3.90 -5.11
C VAL A 479 17.92 -3.19 -4.94
N ARG A 480 17.94 -1.94 -4.43
CA ARG A 480 16.70 -1.17 -4.24
C ARG A 480 16.06 -0.77 -5.55
N ALA A 481 16.84 -0.39 -6.56
CA ALA A 481 16.30 -0.07 -7.88
C ALA A 481 15.64 -1.28 -8.55
N ALA A 482 16.17 -2.49 -8.30
CA ALA A 482 15.60 -3.72 -8.83
C ALA A 482 14.23 -4.10 -8.24
N LYS A 483 13.95 -3.78 -6.96
CA LYS A 483 12.76 -4.32 -6.26
C LYS A 483 12.05 -3.39 -5.26
N ASP A 484 12.65 -2.28 -4.85
CA ASP A 484 12.19 -1.46 -3.72
C ASP A 484 11.79 -0.02 -4.12
N ASP A 485 11.66 0.30 -5.42
CA ASP A 485 11.11 1.60 -5.84
C ASP A 485 9.59 1.62 -5.67
N PRO A 486 9.05 2.40 -4.71
CA PRO A 486 7.63 2.33 -4.36
C PRO A 486 6.70 2.96 -5.42
N ARG A 487 7.27 3.61 -6.45
CA ARG A 487 6.50 4.25 -7.53
C ARG A 487 6.14 3.27 -8.64
N PHE A 488 6.85 2.14 -8.72
CA PHE A 488 6.71 1.19 -9.81
C PHE A 488 6.57 -0.24 -9.26
N PRO A 489 5.85 -1.13 -9.96
CA PRO A 489 5.86 -2.56 -9.62
C PRO A 489 7.28 -3.15 -9.68
N PRO A 490 7.57 -4.23 -8.94
CA PRO A 490 8.84 -4.96 -9.06
C PRO A 490 9.15 -5.33 -10.52
N ILE A 491 10.44 -5.33 -10.88
CA ILE A 491 10.85 -5.60 -12.26
C ILE A 491 10.78 -7.11 -12.54
N SER A 492 10.08 -7.49 -13.60
CA SER A 492 10.00 -8.88 -14.05
C SER A 492 11.32 -9.31 -14.72
N PRO A 493 11.76 -10.58 -14.57
CA PRO A 493 12.91 -11.11 -15.32
C PRO A 493 12.83 -10.92 -16.83
N SER A 494 11.62 -10.92 -17.40
CA SER A 494 11.42 -10.69 -18.84
C SER A 494 11.67 -9.25 -19.27
N GLU A 495 11.63 -8.28 -18.34
CA GLU A 495 11.89 -6.88 -18.64
C GLU A 495 13.39 -6.61 -18.81
N LEU A 496 14.28 -7.42 -18.20
CA LEU A 496 15.73 -7.19 -18.13
C LEU A 496 16.37 -6.89 -19.49
N ALA A 497 15.98 -7.60 -20.55
CA ALA A 497 16.54 -7.42 -21.89
C ALA A 497 16.13 -6.10 -22.57
N HIS A 498 15.25 -5.32 -21.93
CA HIS A 498 14.68 -4.08 -22.44
C HIS A 498 14.96 -2.88 -21.55
N LEU A 499 15.82 -3.05 -20.53
CA LEU A 499 16.15 -1.98 -19.60
C LEU A 499 17.51 -1.38 -19.93
N ASP A 500 17.54 -0.06 -19.95
CA ASP A 500 18.74 0.75 -19.89
C ASP A 500 19.05 1.03 -18.42
N LEU A 501 20.34 1.06 -18.05
CA LEU A 501 20.79 1.27 -16.68
C LEU A 501 21.69 2.51 -16.63
N GLU A 502 21.43 3.39 -15.67
CA GLU A 502 22.26 4.54 -15.34
C GLU A 502 22.68 4.45 -13.87
N VAL A 503 23.93 4.78 -13.58
CA VAL A 503 24.46 4.92 -12.22
C VAL A 503 24.82 6.39 -12.04
N TRP A 504 24.43 6.96 -10.91
CA TRP A 504 24.77 8.33 -10.53
C TRP A 504 25.57 8.31 -9.22
N LEU A 505 26.80 8.81 -9.24
CA LEU A 505 27.63 8.97 -8.04
C LEU A 505 27.67 10.43 -7.63
N LEU A 506 27.27 10.72 -6.39
CA LEU A 506 27.00 12.09 -5.96
C LEU A 506 28.13 12.66 -5.09
N SER A 507 28.51 13.90 -5.42
CA SER A 507 29.38 14.76 -4.60
C SER A 507 28.65 15.28 -3.35
N GLY A 508 29.38 15.93 -2.45
CA GLY A 508 28.78 16.53 -1.25
C GLY A 508 27.81 17.68 -1.56
N LEU A 509 26.88 17.94 -0.65
CA LEU A 509 25.97 19.09 -0.74
C LEU A 509 26.72 20.40 -0.54
N GLU A 510 26.60 21.32 -1.49
CA GLU A 510 27.07 22.70 -1.40
C GLU A 510 25.88 23.64 -1.19
N ALA A 511 25.99 24.56 -0.24
CA ALA A 511 24.96 25.58 -0.03
C ALA A 511 25.01 26.64 -1.13
N VAL A 512 23.85 27.02 -1.67
CA VAL A 512 23.72 28.12 -2.63
C VAL A 512 23.47 29.41 -1.85
N PRO A 513 24.46 30.33 -1.75
CA PRO A 513 24.31 31.53 -0.94
C PRO A 513 23.35 32.57 -1.54
N GLN A 514 23.14 32.53 -2.86
CA GLN A 514 22.22 33.42 -3.57
C GLN A 514 20.79 33.30 -3.02
N GLN A 515 20.02 34.37 -3.12
CA GLN A 515 18.65 34.48 -2.61
C GLN A 515 17.73 35.00 -3.72
N GLY A 516 16.43 34.82 -3.56
CA GLY A 516 15.46 35.34 -4.54
C GLY A 516 15.72 34.79 -5.95
N ALA A 517 15.54 35.64 -6.97
CA ALA A 517 15.69 35.28 -8.37
C ALA A 517 17.14 34.93 -8.77
N ASP A 518 18.14 35.46 -8.06
CA ASP A 518 19.57 35.25 -8.36
C ASP A 518 20.00 33.77 -8.21
N ARG A 519 19.18 32.96 -7.54
CA ARG A 519 19.38 31.50 -7.45
C ARG A 519 19.36 30.80 -8.81
N VAL A 520 18.69 31.37 -9.81
CA VAL A 520 18.65 30.80 -11.17
C VAL A 520 20.06 30.76 -11.78
N GLU A 521 20.87 31.80 -11.55
CA GLU A 521 22.24 31.89 -12.09
C GLU A 521 23.21 30.91 -11.40
N ALA A 522 22.87 30.42 -10.21
CA ALA A 522 23.68 29.46 -9.47
C ALA A 522 23.42 27.99 -9.88
N VAL A 523 22.48 27.75 -10.80
CA VAL A 523 22.04 26.42 -11.23
C VAL A 523 22.36 26.18 -12.71
N THR A 524 23.25 25.22 -12.97
CA THR A 524 23.55 24.74 -14.32
C THR A 524 22.81 23.43 -14.58
N VAL A 525 21.82 23.46 -15.47
CA VAL A 525 21.05 22.26 -15.88
C VAL A 525 21.98 21.24 -16.54
N GLY A 526 21.80 19.97 -16.18
CA GLY A 526 22.62 18.86 -16.67
C GLY A 526 23.93 18.65 -15.90
N GLN A 527 24.33 19.60 -15.06
CA GLN A 527 25.49 19.47 -14.16
C GLN A 527 25.05 19.35 -12.70
N HIS A 528 24.16 20.24 -12.25
CA HIS A 528 23.73 20.29 -10.86
C HIS A 528 22.47 19.45 -10.61
N GLY A 529 22.48 18.68 -9.52
CA GLY A 529 21.31 18.25 -8.80
C GLY A 529 20.96 19.26 -7.70
N LEU A 530 19.69 19.32 -7.33
CA LEU A 530 19.20 20.30 -6.35
C LEU A 530 18.56 19.61 -5.16
N GLN A 531 18.74 20.20 -3.98
CA GLN A 531 17.98 19.89 -2.80
C GLN A 531 17.45 21.17 -2.15
N ILE A 532 16.15 21.22 -1.93
CA ILE A 532 15.47 22.32 -1.24
C ILE A 532 14.98 21.85 0.12
N ARG A 533 15.19 22.65 1.17
CA ARG A 533 14.74 22.37 2.54
C ARG A 533 14.05 23.58 3.17
N VAL A 534 12.87 23.35 3.77
CA VAL A 534 12.09 24.34 4.54
C VAL A 534 11.35 23.62 5.67
N ASP A 535 11.55 24.01 6.94
CA ASP A 535 10.79 23.51 8.10
C ASP A 535 10.60 21.98 8.15
N GLY A 536 11.67 21.23 7.92
CA GLY A 536 11.65 19.76 7.92
C GLY A 536 11.09 19.10 6.67
N ARG A 537 10.58 19.87 5.69
CA ARG A 537 10.28 19.40 4.33
C ARG A 537 11.54 19.43 3.47
N SER A 538 11.71 18.43 2.60
CA SER A 538 12.84 18.38 1.67
C SER A 538 12.48 17.75 0.34
N GLY A 539 12.96 18.33 -0.76
CA GLY A 539 12.85 17.76 -2.10
C GLY A 539 14.24 17.69 -2.74
N LEU A 540 14.55 16.58 -3.41
CA LEU A 540 15.82 16.38 -4.10
C LEU A 540 15.61 15.85 -5.52
N LEU A 541 16.22 16.48 -6.52
CA LEU A 541 16.22 16.03 -7.91
C LEU A 541 17.66 15.88 -8.43
N LEU A 542 17.90 14.81 -9.19
CA LEU A 542 19.21 14.48 -9.76
C LEU A 542 19.53 15.34 -10.99
N PRO A 543 20.82 15.50 -11.36
CA PRO A 543 21.24 16.32 -12.51
C PRO A 543 20.59 15.95 -13.85
N GLY A 544 20.33 14.66 -14.09
CA GLY A 544 19.71 14.18 -15.33
C GLY A 544 18.22 14.49 -15.48
N VAL A 545 17.49 14.71 -14.38
CA VAL A 545 16.03 14.94 -14.43
C VAL A 545 15.65 16.18 -15.26
N PRO A 546 16.22 17.38 -15.04
CA PRO A 546 15.87 18.54 -15.84
C PRO A 546 16.24 18.37 -17.32
N VAL A 547 17.26 17.56 -17.64
CA VAL A 547 17.63 17.25 -19.05
C VAL A 547 16.57 16.37 -19.68
N ASP A 548 16.17 15.28 -19.02
CA ASP A 548 15.14 14.34 -19.50
C ASP A 548 13.80 15.04 -19.78
N HIS A 549 13.49 16.12 -19.04
CA HIS A 549 12.25 16.87 -19.18
C HIS A 549 12.37 18.20 -19.96
N GLY A 550 13.57 18.57 -20.41
CA GLY A 550 13.81 19.83 -21.12
C GLY A 550 13.55 21.09 -20.29
N TRP A 551 13.78 21.04 -18.97
CA TRP A 551 13.59 22.17 -18.06
C TRP A 551 14.78 23.13 -18.10
N ASN A 552 14.51 24.44 -18.00
CA ASN A 552 15.55 25.41 -17.67
C ASN A 552 15.79 25.46 -16.14
N ALA A 553 16.74 26.29 -15.69
CA ALA A 553 17.11 26.40 -14.28
C ALA A 553 15.96 26.88 -13.36
N GLU A 554 15.09 27.80 -13.83
CA GLU A 554 13.93 28.26 -13.07
C GLU A 554 12.87 27.16 -12.95
N GLU A 555 12.54 26.47 -14.05
CA GLU A 555 11.64 25.30 -13.98
C GLU A 555 12.20 24.21 -13.07
N PHE A 556 13.51 23.97 -13.10
CA PHE A 556 14.14 22.96 -12.26
C PHE A 556 14.04 23.30 -10.75
N LEU A 557 14.24 24.56 -10.39
CA LEU A 557 14.01 25.06 -9.04
C LEU A 557 12.54 24.94 -8.62
N ASN A 558 11.62 25.26 -9.52
CA ASN A 558 10.18 25.12 -9.30
C ASN A 558 9.79 23.67 -9.01
N GLN A 559 10.26 22.73 -9.83
CA GLN A 559 9.97 21.31 -9.68
C GLN A 559 10.61 20.71 -8.43
N THR A 560 11.79 21.21 -8.03
CA THR A 560 12.43 20.81 -6.77
C THR A 560 11.61 21.28 -5.56
N CYS A 561 10.99 22.47 -5.61
CA CYS A 561 10.03 22.92 -4.59
C CYS A 561 8.77 22.05 -4.54
N ILE A 562 8.19 21.74 -5.70
CA ILE A 562 7.01 20.87 -5.79
C ILE A 562 7.33 19.50 -5.18
N LYS A 563 8.50 18.95 -5.48
CA LYS A 563 8.98 17.68 -4.89
C LYS A 563 9.17 17.76 -3.38
N ALA A 564 9.52 18.93 -2.85
CA ALA A 564 9.59 19.19 -1.41
C ALA A 564 8.21 19.39 -0.76
N GLY A 565 7.11 19.38 -1.53
CA GLY A 565 5.78 19.74 -1.03
C GLY A 565 5.65 21.22 -0.69
N LEU A 566 6.33 22.08 -1.46
CA LEU A 566 6.34 23.54 -1.33
C LEU A 566 5.67 24.19 -2.56
N PRO A 567 5.17 25.43 -2.44
CA PRO A 567 4.78 26.22 -3.61
C PRO A 567 5.94 26.30 -4.63
N PRO A 568 5.67 26.29 -5.95
CA PRO A 568 6.72 26.25 -6.96
C PRO A 568 7.78 27.35 -6.80
N THR A 569 7.39 28.56 -6.39
CA THR A 569 8.30 29.69 -6.23
C THR A 569 8.95 29.80 -4.86
N ALA A 570 8.76 28.81 -3.96
CA ALA A 570 9.28 28.87 -2.58
C ALA A 570 10.80 28.97 -2.50
N TRP A 571 11.52 28.58 -3.56
CA TRP A 571 12.97 28.80 -3.67
C TRP A 571 13.35 30.28 -3.70
N LYS A 572 12.43 31.22 -3.95
CA LYS A 572 12.70 32.65 -3.86
C LYS A 572 12.67 33.16 -2.41
N ASP A 573 12.10 32.39 -1.49
CA ASP A 573 11.89 32.83 -0.11
C ASP A 573 13.19 32.79 0.71
N PRO A 574 13.47 33.82 1.54
CA PRO A 574 14.68 33.87 2.38
C PRO A 574 14.78 32.74 3.40
N GLY A 575 13.66 32.15 3.80
CA GLY A 575 13.60 31.01 4.72
C GLY A 575 13.95 29.67 4.04
N THR A 576 14.12 29.65 2.72
CA THR A 576 14.37 28.42 1.97
C THR A 576 15.85 28.15 1.84
N THR A 577 16.28 26.99 2.32
CA THR A 577 17.65 26.51 2.10
C THR A 577 17.73 25.80 0.75
N LEU A 578 18.52 26.35 -0.18
CA LEU A 578 18.87 25.71 -1.45
C LEU A 578 20.28 25.14 -1.35
N LEU A 579 20.40 23.85 -1.64
CA LEU A 579 21.66 23.15 -1.77
C LEU A 579 21.77 22.60 -3.18
N ARG A 580 22.98 22.57 -3.73
CA ARG A 580 23.29 21.92 -5.00
C ARG A 580 24.34 20.83 -4.78
N PHE A 581 24.40 19.88 -5.69
CA PHE A 581 25.43 18.86 -5.75
C PHE A 581 25.66 18.48 -7.20
N GLU A 582 26.83 17.95 -7.52
CA GLU A 582 27.14 17.38 -8.82
C GLU A 582 27.08 15.85 -8.74
N GLY A 583 26.81 15.21 -9.87
CA GLY A 583 26.89 13.77 -10.02
C GLY A 583 27.54 13.39 -11.34
N ILE A 584 28.31 12.30 -11.33
CA ILE A 584 28.86 11.63 -12.52
C ILE A 584 28.08 10.36 -12.82
#